data_AF-A0A3C1BJK7-F1
#
_entry.id   AF-A0A3C1BJK7-F1
#
_cell.length_a   1.000
_cell.length_b   1.000
_cell.length_c   1.000
_cell.angle_alpha   90.00
_cell.angle_beta   90.00
_cell.angle_gamma   90.00
#
_symmetry.space_group_name_H-M   'P 1'
#
loop_
_entity.id
_entity.type
_entity.pdbx_description
1 polymer ?
#
loop_
_entity_poly.entity_id
_entity_poly.type
_entity_poly.pdbx_seq_one_letter_code
_entity_poly.pdbx_strand_id
1 'polypeptide(L)'
;MLLITVPSAGKAKLTFSTFEDIDLPVPLNGIVAEINGDAVLKFDDEEDAINYAGELEDLSLKLNNKSSLENIAINDIILALRDDEFVQSYL
;
A
#
# COMPACT_ATOMS: atom_id res chain seq x y z
N MET A 1 -5.43 0.14 -16.06
CA MET A 1 -5.29 1.09 -14.93
C MET A 1 -6.12 0.57 -13.79
N LEU A 2 -5.41 0.04 -12.79
CA LEU A 2 -5.94 -0.56 -11.58
C LEU A 2 -5.84 0.45 -10.44
N LEU A 3 -6.89 0.54 -9.64
CA LEU A 3 -6.99 1.46 -8.51
C LEU A 3 -7.31 0.65 -7.27
N ILE A 4 -6.42 0.65 -6.30
CA ILE A 4 -6.60 -0.10 -5.05
C ILE A 4 -6.73 0.89 -3.91
N THR A 5 -7.84 0.78 -3.18
CA THR A 5 -8.13 1.65 -2.05
C THR A 5 -7.59 1.03 -0.77
N VAL A 6 -6.75 1.78 -0.07
CA VAL A 6 -6.25 1.41 1.25
C VAL A 6 -7.06 2.18 2.29
N PRO A 7 -7.86 1.49 3.12
CA PRO A 7 -8.74 2.16 4.07
C PRO A 7 -7.94 2.85 5.18
N SER A 8 -8.24 4.12 5.41
CA SER A 8 -7.69 4.94 6.51
C SER A 8 -8.13 4.48 7.90
N ALA A 9 -9.08 3.55 7.97
CA ALA A 9 -9.48 2.86 9.21
C ALA A 9 -8.51 1.75 9.63
N GLY A 10 -7.48 1.46 8.85
CA GLY A 10 -6.41 0.52 9.18
C GLY A 10 -5.62 0.90 10.44
N LYS A 11 -4.76 -0.02 10.91
CA LYS A 11 -3.95 0.20 12.12
C LYS A 11 -2.97 1.36 11.96
N ALA A 12 -2.44 1.54 10.75
CA ALA A 12 -1.55 2.64 10.41
C ALA A 12 -2.28 3.95 10.09
N LYS A 13 -3.62 3.92 9.95
CA LYS A 13 -4.43 5.06 9.50
C LYS A 13 -3.85 5.75 8.28
N LEU A 14 -3.60 4.94 7.24
CA LEU A 14 -2.91 5.38 6.03
C LEU A 14 -3.70 6.48 5.34
N THR A 15 -3.04 7.61 5.15
CA THR A 15 -3.48 8.74 4.33
C THR A 15 -2.35 9.09 3.36
N PHE A 16 -2.63 9.94 2.38
CA PHE A 16 -1.59 10.46 1.48
C PHE A 16 -0.39 11.04 2.25
N SER A 17 -0.64 11.84 3.29
CA SER A 17 0.43 12.43 4.11
C SER A 17 1.25 11.39 4.87
N THR A 18 0.67 10.25 5.21
CA THR A 18 1.39 9.15 5.86
C THR A 18 2.51 8.62 4.97
N PHE A 19 2.33 8.59 3.64
CA PHE A 19 3.40 8.14 2.74
C PHE A 19 4.61 9.08 2.78
N GLU A 20 4.38 10.39 2.88
CA GLU A 20 5.45 11.40 3.00
C GLU A 20 6.10 11.39 4.39
N ASP A 21 5.29 11.30 5.45
CA ASP A 21 5.75 11.41 6.85
C ASP A 21 6.68 10.26 7.29
N ILE A 22 6.50 9.07 6.72
CA ILE A 22 7.30 7.88 7.03
C ILE A 22 8.09 7.34 5.82
N ASP A 23 8.28 8.17 4.78
CA ASP A 23 9.10 7.88 3.60
C ASP A 23 8.78 6.51 2.96
N LEU A 24 7.48 6.20 2.86
CA LEU A 24 7.05 4.97 2.22
C LEU A 24 7.24 5.08 0.71
N PRO A 25 7.68 3.98 0.06
CA PRO A 25 7.71 3.95 -1.39
C PRO A 25 6.29 4.19 -1.93
N VAL A 26 6.20 4.93 -3.02
CA VAL A 26 4.94 5.18 -3.71
C VAL A 26 4.85 4.29 -4.96
N PRO A 27 3.65 3.84 -5.36
CA PRO A 27 3.47 3.16 -6.63
C PRO A 27 3.98 4.00 -7.81
N LEU A 28 4.32 3.36 -8.92
CA LEU A 28 4.83 4.03 -10.12
C LEU A 28 3.88 5.14 -10.62
N ASN A 29 2.57 4.90 -10.53
CA ASN A 29 1.53 5.85 -10.93
C ASN A 29 1.03 6.76 -9.79
N GLY A 30 1.69 6.70 -8.64
CA GLY A 30 1.47 7.56 -7.49
C GLY A 30 0.26 7.17 -6.65
N ILE A 31 -0.10 8.11 -5.78
CA ILE A 31 -1.16 7.96 -4.77
C ILE A 31 -2.07 9.17 -4.83
N VAL A 32 -3.37 8.95 -4.62
CA VAL A 32 -4.34 10.04 -4.49
C VAL A 32 -5.07 9.90 -3.17
N ALA A 33 -5.27 11.03 -2.47
CA ALA A 33 -6.14 11.09 -1.32
C ALA A 33 -7.61 11.12 -1.77
N GLU A 34 -8.44 10.28 -1.15
CA GLU A 34 -9.89 10.39 -1.28
C GLU A 34 -10.50 11.33 -0.24
N ILE A 35 -11.70 11.82 -0.53
CA ILE A 35 -12.43 12.79 0.33
C ILE A 35 -12.76 12.17 1.70
N ASN A 36 -12.87 10.84 1.79
CA ASN A 36 -13.08 10.10 3.02
C ASN A 36 -11.79 9.90 3.85
N GLY A 37 -10.63 10.34 3.34
CA GLY A 37 -9.33 10.19 3.99
C GLY A 37 -8.56 8.93 3.57
N ASP A 38 -9.14 8.08 2.73
CA ASP A 38 -8.48 6.87 2.25
C ASP A 38 -7.38 7.19 1.23
N ALA A 39 -6.41 6.28 1.11
CA ALA A 39 -5.34 6.39 0.13
C ALA A 39 -5.64 5.48 -1.05
N VAL A 40 -5.70 6.03 -2.26
CA VAL A 40 -5.87 5.27 -3.49
C VAL A 40 -4.54 5.12 -4.19
N LEU A 41 -4.08 3.88 -4.28
CA LEU A 41 -2.87 3.48 -4.99
C LEU A 41 -3.20 3.24 -6.46
N LYS A 42 -2.34 3.72 -7.35
CA LYS A 42 -2.52 3.61 -8.80
C LYS A 42 -1.50 2.68 -9.41
N PHE A 43 -1.97 1.80 -10.29
CA PHE A 43 -1.15 0.82 -11.01
C PHE A 43 -1.58 0.75 -12.49
N ASP A 44 -0.67 0.40 -13.41
CA ASP A 44 -1.07 0.20 -14.81
C ASP A 44 -1.94 -1.05 -14.95
N ASP A 45 -1.57 -2.12 -14.24
CA ASP A 45 -2.23 -3.42 -14.21
C ASP A 45 -2.00 -4.17 -12.88
N GLU A 46 -2.45 -5.42 -12.81
CA GLU A 46 -2.30 -6.31 -11.67
C GLU A 46 -0.84 -6.73 -11.41
N GLU A 47 -0.02 -6.83 -12.46
CA GLU A 47 1.40 -7.20 -12.34
C GLU A 47 2.18 -6.11 -11.61
N ASP A 48 1.92 -4.85 -11.95
CA ASP A 48 2.46 -3.69 -11.24
C ASP A 48 2.10 -3.69 -9.74
N ALA A 49 0.85 -4.01 -9.40
CA ALA A 49 0.40 -4.08 -8.01
C ALA A 49 1.11 -5.21 -7.23
N ILE A 50 1.33 -6.35 -7.88
CA ILE A 50 2.05 -7.50 -7.30
C ILE A 50 3.53 -7.17 -7.11
N ASN A 51 4.17 -6.56 -8.10
CA ASN A 51 5.56 -6.14 -8.02
C ASN A 51 5.77 -5.17 -6.85
N TYR A 52 4.89 -4.17 -6.73
CA TYR A 52 4.91 -3.21 -5.64
C TYR A 52 4.66 -3.88 -4.27
N ALA A 53 3.73 -4.85 -4.17
CA ALA A 53 3.55 -5.63 -2.95
C ALA A 53 4.83 -6.40 -2.56
N GLY A 54 5.55 -6.97 -3.53
CA GLY A 54 6.83 -7.64 -3.32
C GLY A 54 7.92 -6.71 -2.79
N GLU A 55 8.03 -5.50 -3.35
CA GLU A 55 8.97 -4.48 -2.86
C GLU A 55 8.69 -4.09 -1.40
N LEU A 56 7.40 -3.94 -1.08
CA LEU A 56 6.94 -3.66 0.28
C LEU A 56 7.24 -4.81 1.24
N GLU A 57 7.06 -6.06 0.83
CA GLU A 57 7.43 -7.23 1.64
C GLU A 57 8.93 -7.25 1.94
N ASP A 58 9.76 -7.00 0.93
CA ASP A 58 11.21 -6.89 1.11
C ASP A 58 11.61 -5.74 2.05
N LEU A 59 10.92 -4.60 1.97
CA LEU A 59 11.13 -3.48 2.88
C LEU A 59 10.72 -3.86 4.32
N SER A 60 9.54 -4.44 4.49
CA SER A 60 9.06 -4.97 5.77
C SER A 60 10.07 -5.92 6.38
N LEU A 61 10.66 -6.85 5.60
CA LEU A 61 11.68 -7.78 6.07
C LEU A 61 12.95 -7.07 6.59
N LYS A 62 13.39 -5.99 5.92
CA LYS A 62 14.55 -5.18 6.31
C LYS A 62 14.32 -4.35 7.57
N LEU A 63 13.07 -4.04 7.92
CA LEU A 63 12.75 -3.31 9.14
C LEU A 63 13.01 -4.16 10.39
N ASN A 64 13.92 -3.68 11.24
CA ASN A 64 14.25 -4.33 12.50
C ASN A 64 13.11 -4.27 13.54
N ASN A 65 12.29 -3.21 13.49
CA ASN A 65 11.18 -3.01 14.41
C ASN A 65 9.84 -3.30 13.73
N LYS A 66 9.28 -4.49 13.98
CA LYS A 66 8.00 -4.90 13.40
C LYS A 66 6.79 -4.15 13.98
N SER A 67 6.98 -3.44 15.08
CA SER A 67 5.95 -2.61 15.72
C SER A 67 6.06 -1.14 15.33
N SER A 68 6.98 -0.76 14.43
CA SER A 68 7.05 0.61 13.92
C SER A 68 5.80 0.93 13.10
N LEU A 69 5.42 2.22 13.07
CA LEU A 69 4.32 2.68 12.23
C LEU A 69 4.57 2.34 10.76
N GLU A 70 5.82 2.43 10.31
CA GLU A 70 6.25 2.05 8.96
C GLU A 70 5.93 0.58 8.65
N ASN A 71 6.32 -0.36 9.52
CA ASN A 71 6.05 -1.77 9.30
C ASN A 71 4.54 -2.08 9.35
N ILE A 72 3.79 -1.40 10.22
CA ILE A 72 2.34 -1.54 10.29
C ILE A 72 1.69 -1.02 9.00
N ALA A 73 2.14 0.13 8.50
CA ALA A 73 1.66 0.73 7.26
C ALA A 73 1.94 -0.16 6.05
N ILE A 74 3.16 -0.68 5.94
CA ILE A 74 3.53 -1.62 4.88
C ILE A 74 2.60 -2.84 4.89
N ASN A 75 2.35 -3.43 6.07
CA ASN A 75 1.46 -4.59 6.17
C ASN A 75 0.01 -4.25 5.80
N ASP A 76 -0.50 -3.09 6.22
CA ASP A 76 -1.86 -2.64 5.86
C ASP A 76 -2.00 -2.46 4.34
N ILE A 77 -0.95 -1.96 3.65
CA ILE A 77 -0.92 -1.84 2.19
C ILE A 77 -0.88 -3.21 1.53
N ILE A 78 0.02 -4.10 1.94
CA ILE A 78 0.15 -5.46 1.37
C ILE A 78 -1.17 -6.21 1.50
N LEU A 79 -1.85 -6.08 2.65
CA LEU A 79 -3.17 -6.67 2.85
C LEU A 79 -4.19 -6.10 1.88
N ALA A 80 -4.27 -4.78 1.72
CA ALA A 80 -5.20 -4.16 0.77
C ALA A 80 -4.95 -4.60 -0.68
N LEU A 81 -3.68 -4.76 -1.09
CA LEU A 81 -3.32 -5.27 -2.42
C LEU A 81 -3.72 -6.75 -2.60
N ARG A 82 -3.50 -7.58 -1.58
CA ARG A 82 -3.82 -9.02 -1.62
C ARG A 82 -5.31 -9.30 -1.49
N ASP A 83 -6.07 -8.43 -0.83
CA ASP A 83 -7.52 -8.53 -0.69
C ASP A 83 -8.28 -7.99 -1.91
N ASP A 84 -7.58 -7.31 -2.84
CA ASP A 84 -8.18 -6.81 -4.08
C ASP A 84 -8.57 -7.96 -5.04
N GLU A 85 -9.80 -7.92 -5.54
CA GLU A 85 -10.38 -8.99 -6.35
C GLU A 85 -9.67 -9.18 -7.70
N PHE A 86 -9.13 -8.11 -8.29
CA PHE A 86 -8.42 -8.17 -9.56
C PHE A 86 -7.04 -8.80 -9.37
N VAL A 87 -6.33 -8.40 -8.31
CA VAL A 87 -5.04 -8.99 -7.94
C VAL A 87 -5.19 -10.48 -7.60
N GLN A 88 -6.22 -10.86 -6.84
CA GLN A 88 -6.49 -12.27 -6.54
C GLN A 88 -6.82 -13.10 -7.77
N SER A 89 -7.51 -12.52 -8.75
CA SER A 89 -7.89 -13.22 -9.98
C SER A 89 -6.69 -13.44 -10.93
N TYR A 90 -5.60 -12.70 -10.73
CA TYR A 90 -4.37 -12.81 -11.50
C TYR A 90 -3.39 -13.86 -10.94
N LEU A 91 -3.45 -14.14 -9.63
CA LEU A 91 -2.63 -15.13 -8.90
C LEU A 91 -3.16 -16.57 -9.03
#